data_AF-A0A945Q4P1-F1
#
_entry.id   AF-A0A945Q4P1-F1
#
_cell.length_a   1.000
_cell.length_b   1.000
_cell.length_c   1.000
_cell.angle_alpha   90.00
_cell.angle_beta   90.00
_cell.angle_gamma   90.00
#
_symmetry.space_group_name_H-M   'P 1'
#
loop_
_entity.id
_entity.type
_entity.pdbx_description
1 polymer ?
#
loop_
_entity_poly.entity_id
_entity_poly.type
_entity_poly.pdbx_seq_one_letter_code
_entity_poly.pdbx_strand_id
1 'polypeptide(L)' 'MARIVAIDDEDLIRMLLTHALQGQGHDVIVAADGDAGLAAVADATPDLIITDLNMPGM' A
#
# COMPACT_ATOMS: atom_id res chain seq x y z
N MET A 1 9.87 -13.35 1.36
CA MET A 1 9.19 -12.39 0.46
C MET A 1 7.74 -12.35 0.90
N ALA A 2 7.28 -11.18 1.31
CA ALA A 2 5.89 -10.96 1.73
C ALA A 2 5.26 -9.94 0.79
N ARG A 3 3.95 -10.02 0.59
CA ARG A 3 3.19 -9.09 -0.23
C ARG A 3 2.51 -8.06 0.65
N ILE A 4 2.80 -6.79 0.39
CA ILE A 4 2.38 -5.67 1.22
C ILE A 4 1.57 -4.70 0.36
N VAL A 5 0.37 -4.34 0.82
CA VAL A 5 -0.42 -3.27 0.20
C VAL A 5 -0.28 -2.01 1.06
N ALA A 6 0.15 -0.90 0.45
CA ALA A 6 0.24 0.41 1.10
C ALA A 6 -0.77 1.37 0.47
N ILE A 7 -1.64 1.96 1.29
CA ILE A 7 -2.74 2.84 0.89
C ILE A 7 -2.52 4.20 1.55
N ASP A 8 -2.24 5.21 0.75
CA ASP A 8 -1.90 6.55 1.23
C ASP A 8 -2.16 7.57 0.11
N ASP A 9 -2.75 8.72 0.41
CA ASP A 9 -3.04 9.76 -0.59
C ASP A 9 -1.80 10.61 -0.93
N GLU A 10 -0.74 10.55 -0.11
CA GLU A 10 0.52 11.24 -0.35
C GLU A 10 1.49 10.38 -1.20
N ASP A 11 1.76 10.85 -2.42
CA ASP A 11 2.72 10.21 -3.34
C ASP A 11 4.10 9.96 -2.71
N LEU A 12 4.58 10.92 -1.90
CA LEU A 12 5.89 10.82 -1.26
C LEU A 12 5.96 9.64 -0.28
N ILE A 13 4.89 9.41 0.49
CA ILE A 13 4.82 8.31 1.45
C ILE A 13 4.77 6.98 0.71
N ARG A 14 3.96 6.88 -0.35
CA ARG A 14 3.90 5.67 -1.19
C ARG A 14 5.25 5.31 -1.80
N MET A 15 5.99 6.28 -2.33
CA MET A 15 7.33 6.05 -2.86
C MET A 15 8.31 5.60 -1.77
N LEU A 16 8.27 6.22 -0.60
CA LEU A 16 9.14 5.87 0.52
C LEU A 16 8.89 4.43 1.00
N LEU A 17 7.63 4.06 1.20
CA LEU A 17 7.24 2.70 1.58
C LEU A 17 7.67 1.67 0.53
N THR A 18 7.43 1.98 -0.75
CA THR A 18 7.84 1.14 -1.87
C THR A 18 9.35 0.91 -1.85
N HIS A 19 10.14 1.97 -1.78
CA HIS A 19 11.60 1.85 -1.81
C HIS A 19 12.15 1.10 -0.60
N ALA A 20 11.64 1.39 0.61
CA ALA A 20 12.08 0.75 1.84
C ALA A 20 11.76 -0.75 1.87
N LEU A 21 10.54 -1.13 1.49
CA LEU A 21 10.07 -2.52 1.57
C LEU A 21 10.56 -3.36 0.39
N GLN A 22 10.58 -2.82 -0.84
CA GLN A 22 11.18 -3.51 -1.98
C GLN A 22 12.70 -3.68 -1.79
N GLY A 23 13.37 -2.72 -1.16
CA GLY A 23 14.79 -2.84 -0.80
C GLY A 23 15.10 -4.04 0.11
N GLN A 24 14.10 -4.53 0.85
CA GLN A 24 14.19 -5.72 1.69
C GLN A 24 13.68 -7.00 1.00
N GLY A 25 13.32 -6.93 -0.29
CA GLY A 25 12.84 -8.07 -1.08
C GLY A 25 11.37 -8.41 -0.87
N HIS A 26 10.54 -7.44 -0.46
CA HIS A 26 9.08 -7.57 -0.42
C HIS A 26 8.43 -7.14 -1.75
N ASP A 27 7.26 -7.69 -2.03
CA ASP A 27 6.40 -7.26 -3.13
C ASP A 27 5.46 -6.17 -2.60
N VAL A 28 5.51 -4.98 -3.16
CA VAL A 28 4.80 -3.81 -2.64
C VAL A 28 3.84 -3.29 -3.68
N ILE A 29 2.56 -3.25 -3.33
CA ILE A 29 1.48 -2.72 -4.13
C ILE A 29 1.03 -1.43 -3.45
N VAL A 30 0.92 -0.35 -4.21
CA VAL A 30 0.52 0.96 -3.69
C VAL A 30 -0.83 1.38 -4.26
N ALA A 31 -1.68 1.97 -3.42
CA ALA A 31 -2.96 2.55 -3.79
C ALA A 31 -3.05 3.99 -3.27
N ALA A 32 -3.71 4.87 -4.03
CA ALA A 32 -3.82 6.30 -3.71
C ALA A 32 -5.04 6.64 -2.84
N ASP A 33 -5.97 5.69 -2.71
CA ASP A 33 -7.25 5.89 -2.04
C ASP A 33 -7.81 4.54 -1.55
N GLY A 34 -8.86 4.62 -0.73
CA GLY A 34 -9.49 3.44 -0.12
C GLY A 34 -10.09 2.48 -1.13
N ASP A 35 -10.71 2.97 -2.22
CA ASP A 35 -11.35 2.11 -3.23
C ASP A 35 -10.32 1.30 -4.01
N ALA A 36 -9.26 1.95 -4.49
CA ALA A 36 -8.11 1.32 -5.12
C ALA A 36 -7.40 0.37 -4.14
N GLY A 37 -7.33 0.76 -2.87
CA GLY A 37 -6.77 -0.06 -1.79
C GLY A 37 -7.57 -1.34 -1.55
N LEU A 38 -8.89 -1.25 -1.45
CA LEU A 38 -9.77 -2.41 -1.30
C LEU A 38 -9.68 -3.35 -2.50
N ALA A 39 -9.68 -2.82 -3.72
CA ALA A 39 -9.50 -3.63 -4.92
C ALA A 39 -8.15 -4.36 -4.93
N ALA A 40 -7.07 -3.65 -4.59
CA ALA A 40 -5.73 -4.24 -4.50
C ALA A 40 -5.65 -5.34 -3.43
N VAL A 41 -6.27 -5.15 -2.26
CA VAL A 41 -6.32 -6.16 -1.20
C VAL A 41 -7.09 -7.40 -1.64
N ALA A 42 -8.22 -7.22 -2.32
CA ALA A 42 -9.06 -8.31 -2.81
C ALA A 42 -8.35 -9.17 -3.86
N ASP A 43 -7.63 -8.53 -4.79
CA ASP A 43 -6.93 -9.23 -5.88
C ASP A 43 -5.63 -9.88 -5.42
N ALA A 44 -4.91 -9.23 -4.50
CA ALA A 44 -3.52 -9.58 -4.22
C ALA A 44 -3.32 -10.44 -2.97
N THR A 45 -4.34 -10.57 -2.11
CA THR A 45 -4.32 -11.29 -0.82
C THR A 45 -3.04 -11.03 -0.03
N PRO A 46 -2.79 -9.78 0.40
CA PRO A 46 -1.54 -9.39 1.02
C PRO A 46 -1.33 -10.00 2.42
N ASP A 47 -0.07 -10.16 2.81
CA ASP A 47 0.33 -10.56 4.16
C ASP A 47 0.23 -9.40 5.16
N LEU A 48 0.33 -8.16 4.67
CA LEU A 48 0.29 -6.94 5.45
C LEU A 48 -0.38 -5.81 4.66
N ILE A 49 -1.21 -5.03 5.34
CA ILE A 49 -1.82 -3.81 4.81
C ILE A 49 -1.32 -2.65 5.67
N ILE A 50 -0.79 -1.62 5.01
CA ILE A 50 -0.42 -0.33 5.60
C ILE A 50 -1.41 0.68 5.03
N THR A 51 -2.15 1.37 5.88
CA THR A 51 -3.15 2.36 5.45
C THR A 51 -2.97 3.62 6.27
N ASP A 52 -3.05 4.77 5.62
CA ASP A 52 -3.26 6.02 6.34
C ASP A 52 -4.70 6.07 6.91
N LEU A 53 -4.84 6.68 8.08
CA LEU A 53 -6.12 6.89 8.76
C LEU A 53 -6.74 8.25 8.43
N ASN A 54 -5.94 9.19 7.94
CA ASN A 54 -6.36 10.55 7.64
C ASN A 54 -6.64 10.79 6.14
N MET A 55 -6.96 9.72 5.39
CA MET A 55 -7.37 9.87 4.00
C MET A 55 -8.77 10.49 3.90
N PRO A 56 -8.94 11.59 3.14
CA PRO A 56 -10.26 12.11 2.82
C PRO A 56 -11.00 11.13 1.89
N GLY A 57 -12.20 10.70 2.29
CA GLY A 57 -13.07 9.87 1.44
C GLY A 57 -13.30 8.43 1.89
N MET A 58 -12.89 8.06 3.11
CA MET A 58 -13.55 6.95 3.83
C MET A 58 -14.90 7.37 4.42
#